data_AF-A0A957UQ09-F1
#
_entry.id   AF-A0A957UQ09-F1
#
_cell.length_a   1.000
_cell.length_b   1.000
_cell.length_c   1.000
_cell.angle_alpha   90.00
_cell.angle_beta   90.00
_cell.angle_gamma   90.00
#
_symmetry.space_group_name_H-M   'P 1'
#
loop_
_entity.id
_entity.type
_entity.pdbx_description
1 polymer ?
#
loop_
_entity_poly.entity_id
_entity_poly.type
_entity_poly.pdbx_seq_one_letter_code
_entity_poly.pdbx_strand_id
1 'polypeptide(L)'
;MRQRIALPIWHAIRLFSVGATLGLCAILFVRPQEGLTLFWRMFIPFVPLLFFLAPGVWRNICPLAAMNQAPRLYGITRGWTLPNWMKEYGYVISVGLFLILVMNRRVLFNHSGPALSILILANLLSAFAMGALFKGKSGWCSSICPLLPVQRIYGQTPFATVPNSHCQPCVGCTKNCYDFNPATAYLADMYDEDKRFAAYRKIFVGLFPGFILAFYTIPEPPVVSLWTMYGLFGLFSLVSLGFFFLLETFVKVSANKVTVLFGALALNTYYWFNAPVIVAVLTGAQHMGLIWGLRVAVFELTLFWIYRTWRKEKYFVREFITLEARRDALQDSLILNPAPAAGAHASAASASKATPASGEPVVRIAPDGVEIKAKPNRTLLELIESQNLPIEAGCRMGVCGADPICVRDGMENLSPVGSDERGTLERLGLGPNTRMACMARVRGACTIALKPEEPEMYQSSIITGYQYDRAVQKVVIVGNGIAGVTAADHVRRRHPHCEIHLIGRERHHLYNRMGITRLIYGRSAMQGLYLMPEKWYDDVGITCWLNTRVTGIDAAAQQIHLGTGETLAYDRLILTTGSESFV
;
A
#
# COMPACT_ATOMS: atom_id res chain seq x y z
N MET A 1 -1.83 1.49 13.10
CA MET A 1 -1.06 1.00 14.28
C MET A 1 -0.65 2.18 15.16
N ARG A 2 -1.12 2.24 16.42
CA ARG A 2 -0.65 3.25 17.38
C ARG A 2 0.85 3.07 17.63
N GLN A 3 1.65 4.13 17.49
CA GLN A 3 3.06 4.12 17.88
C GLN A 3 3.12 3.96 19.40
N ARG A 4 3.62 2.81 19.89
CA ARG A 4 3.81 2.56 21.33
C ARG A 4 5.04 3.27 21.89
N ILE A 5 5.96 3.71 21.03
CA ILE A 5 7.23 4.37 21.37
C ILE A 5 7.29 5.69 20.62
N ALA A 6 7.62 6.77 21.33
CA ALA A 6 7.71 8.11 20.76
C ALA A 6 8.82 8.22 19.70
N LEU A 7 8.58 9.04 18.66
CA LEU A 7 9.54 9.23 17.56
C LEU A 7 10.94 9.70 18.00
N PRO A 8 11.11 10.59 19.00
CA PRO A 8 12.44 11.00 19.48
C PRO A 8 13.27 9.83 20.02
N ILE A 9 12.62 8.87 20.71
CA ILE A 9 13.29 7.67 21.22
C ILE A 9 13.83 6.85 20.05
N TRP A 10 13.04 6.69 18.98
CA TRP A 10 13.50 6.01 17.78
C TRP A 10 14.66 6.73 17.07
N HIS A 11 14.68 8.06 17.07
CA HIS A 11 15.82 8.83 16.56
C HIS A 11 17.08 8.60 17.40
N ALA A 12 16.97 8.60 18.72
CA ALA A 12 18.09 8.30 19.62
C ALA A 12 18.64 6.88 19.38
N ILE A 13 17.76 5.88 19.25
CA ILE A 13 18.14 4.49 18.96
C ILE A 13 18.89 4.38 17.62
N ARG A 14 18.45 5.10 16.58
CA ARG A 14 19.13 5.10 15.28
C ARG A 14 20.49 5.78 15.33
N LEU A 15 20.58 6.93 15.99
CA LEU A 15 21.85 7.63 16.17
C LEU A 15 22.85 6.73 16.90
N PHE A 16 22.39 6.07 17.97
CA PHE A 16 23.18 5.06 18.67
C PHE A 16 23.58 3.90 17.77
N SER A 17 22.67 3.34 16.97
CA SER A 17 22.99 2.23 16.08
C SER A 17 24.04 2.61 15.02
N VAL A 18 23.95 3.79 14.42
CA VAL A 18 24.95 4.29 13.46
C VAL A 18 26.29 4.52 14.18
N GLY A 19 26.28 5.19 15.34
CA GLY A 19 27.48 5.43 16.15
C GLY A 19 28.17 4.13 16.59
N ALA A 20 27.41 3.15 17.07
CA ALA A 20 27.91 1.82 17.43
C ALA A 20 28.51 1.08 16.23
N THR A 21 27.93 1.25 15.03
CA THR A 21 28.47 0.66 13.80
C THR A 21 29.80 1.32 13.40
N LEU A 22 29.91 2.65 13.51
CA LEU A 22 31.16 3.36 13.25
C LEU A 22 32.24 3.00 14.29
N GLY A 23 31.86 2.87 15.56
CA GLY A 23 32.73 2.38 16.63
C GLY A 23 33.24 0.96 16.35
N LEU A 24 32.36 0.05 15.91
CA LEU A 24 32.76 -1.29 15.46
C LEU A 24 33.75 -1.22 14.29
N CYS A 25 33.51 -0.35 13.29
CA CYS A 25 34.44 -0.17 12.18
C CYS A 25 35.82 0.30 12.65
N ALA A 26 35.89 1.20 13.64
CA ALA A 26 37.14 1.65 14.25
C ALA A 26 37.85 0.50 14.99
N ILE A 27 37.12 -0.30 15.78
CA ILE A 27 37.66 -1.48 16.46
C ILE A 27 38.18 -2.50 15.43
N LEU A 28 37.46 -2.75 14.33
CA LEU A 28 37.89 -3.65 13.26
C LEU A 28 39.21 -3.22 12.58
N PHE A 29 39.52 -1.91 12.59
CA PHE A 29 40.79 -1.39 12.10
C PHE A 29 41.91 -1.46 13.15
N VAL A 30 41.64 -0.99 14.38
CA VAL A 30 42.66 -0.84 15.43
C VAL A 30 42.93 -2.16 16.16
N ARG A 31 41.88 -2.95 16.41
CA ARG A 31 41.92 -4.25 17.07
C ARG A 31 41.13 -5.31 16.27
N PRO A 32 41.66 -5.77 15.12
CA PRO A 32 40.93 -6.61 14.18
C PRO A 32 40.31 -7.87 14.80
N GLN A 33 41.03 -8.58 15.68
CA GLN A 33 40.55 -9.83 16.28
C GLN A 33 39.36 -9.62 17.23
N GLU A 34 39.41 -8.57 18.07
CA GLU A 34 38.32 -8.20 18.97
C GLU A 34 37.09 -7.76 18.15
N GLY A 35 37.30 -6.94 17.12
CA GLY A 35 36.22 -6.49 16.23
C GLY A 35 35.55 -7.64 15.47
N LEU A 36 36.34 -8.58 14.94
CA LEU A 36 35.84 -9.77 14.25
C LEU A 36 35.03 -10.66 15.21
N THR A 37 35.50 -10.82 16.45
CA THR A 37 34.79 -11.57 17.50
C THR A 37 33.46 -10.91 17.84
N LEU A 38 33.46 -9.59 18.07
CA LEU A 38 32.25 -8.81 18.35
C LEU A 38 31.22 -8.93 17.22
N PHE A 39 31.64 -8.77 15.97
CA PHE A 39 30.73 -8.84 14.83
C PHE A 39 30.21 -10.27 14.60
N TRP A 40 31.10 -11.25 14.47
CA TRP A 40 30.72 -12.60 14.05
C TRP A 40 30.18 -13.49 15.15
N ARG A 41 30.61 -13.31 16.41
CA ARG A 41 30.17 -14.16 17.54
C ARG A 41 29.10 -13.50 18.39
N MET A 42 29.10 -12.17 18.55
CA MET A 42 28.13 -11.48 19.40
C MET A 42 26.96 -10.85 18.63
N PHE A 43 27.15 -10.38 17.39
CA PHE A 43 26.08 -9.68 16.67
C PHE A 43 25.34 -10.61 15.68
N ILE A 44 26.07 -11.16 14.70
CA ILE A 44 25.49 -11.91 13.58
C ILE A 44 24.59 -13.10 13.99
N PRO A 45 24.94 -13.92 15.02
CA PRO A 45 24.12 -15.06 15.43
C PRO A 45 22.70 -14.70 15.90
N PHE A 46 22.46 -13.46 16.32
CA PHE A 46 21.17 -13.00 16.83
C PHE A 46 20.27 -12.37 15.75
N VAL A 47 20.85 -11.96 14.61
CA VAL A 47 20.12 -11.24 13.55
C VAL A 47 19.01 -12.10 12.92
N PRO A 48 19.22 -13.39 12.56
CA PRO A 48 18.15 -14.22 12.01
C PRO A 48 16.97 -14.41 12.98
N LEU A 49 17.23 -14.59 14.28
CA LEU A 49 16.17 -14.68 15.29
C LEU A 49 15.39 -13.38 15.40
N LEU A 50 16.06 -12.23 15.32
CA LEU A 50 15.37 -10.93 15.28
C LEU A 50 14.49 -10.79 14.04
N PHE A 51 14.95 -11.24 12.87
CA PHE A 51 14.14 -11.24 11.65
C PHE A 51 12.96 -12.21 11.75
N PHE A 52 13.12 -13.31 12.46
CA PHE A 52 12.07 -14.31 12.63
C PHE A 52 10.98 -13.85 13.63
N LEU A 53 11.40 -13.27 14.77
CA LEU A 53 10.48 -12.87 15.83
C LEU A 53 9.85 -11.49 15.57
N ALA A 54 10.67 -10.49 15.25
CA ALA A 54 10.26 -9.10 15.19
C ALA A 54 10.99 -8.31 14.08
N PRO A 55 10.77 -8.64 12.78
CA PRO A 55 11.45 -7.95 11.67
C PRO A 55 11.22 -6.42 11.65
N GLY A 56 10.08 -5.96 12.19
CA GLY A 56 9.80 -4.53 12.35
C GLY A 56 10.80 -3.80 13.28
N VAL A 57 11.32 -4.46 14.32
CA VAL A 57 12.35 -3.89 15.20
C VAL A 57 13.63 -3.67 14.41
N TRP A 58 14.10 -4.68 13.66
CA TRP A 58 15.28 -4.54 12.80
C TRP A 58 15.15 -3.36 11.83
N ARG A 59 13.99 -3.20 11.17
CA ARG A 59 13.76 -2.09 10.22
C ARG A 59 13.77 -0.71 10.87
N ASN A 60 13.58 -0.61 12.19
CA ASN A 60 13.69 0.64 12.93
C ASN A 60 15.14 0.89 13.40
N ILE A 61 15.86 -0.15 13.83
CA ILE A 61 17.21 -0.01 14.41
C ILE A 61 18.34 -0.10 13.39
N CYS A 62 18.13 -0.70 12.22
CA CYS A 62 19.21 -0.99 11.26
C CYS A 62 20.01 0.27 10.87
N PRO A 63 21.35 0.27 10.98
CA PRO A 63 22.18 1.42 10.69
C PRO A 63 22.16 1.79 9.20
N LEU A 64 22.09 0.80 8.30
CA LEU A 64 21.94 1.03 6.86
C LEU A 64 20.60 1.68 6.52
N ALA A 65 19.52 1.31 7.22
CA ALA A 65 18.22 1.94 7.05
C ALA A 65 18.20 3.38 7.58
N ALA A 66 18.88 3.62 8.70
CA ALA A 66 19.08 4.97 9.23
C ALA A 66 19.86 5.84 8.24
N MET A 67 20.99 5.36 7.71
CA MET A 67 21.79 6.08 6.71
C MET A 67 21.02 6.35 5.42
N ASN A 68 20.23 5.38 4.95
CA ASN A 68 19.40 5.57 3.75
C ASN A 68 18.30 6.61 3.93
N GLN A 69 17.79 6.81 5.15
CA GLN A 69 16.73 7.78 5.41
C GLN A 69 17.25 9.14 5.90
N ALA A 70 18.53 9.23 6.29
CA ALA A 70 19.14 10.45 6.79
C ALA A 70 19.07 11.63 5.79
N PRO A 71 19.35 11.48 4.48
CA PRO A 71 19.24 12.59 3.52
C PRO A 71 17.85 13.25 3.48
N ARG A 72 16.79 12.48 3.76
CA ARG A 72 15.42 13.00 3.79
C ARG A 72 15.16 13.86 5.01
N LEU A 73 15.76 13.52 6.16
CA LEU A 73 15.64 14.31 7.39
C LEU A 73 16.30 15.69 7.23
N TYR A 74 17.37 15.77 6.45
CA TYR A 74 18.09 17.01 6.16
C TYR A 74 17.58 17.74 4.89
N GLY A 75 16.53 17.23 4.22
CA GLY A 75 15.98 17.86 3.01
C GLY A 75 16.88 17.75 1.76
N ILE A 76 17.84 16.83 1.73
CA ILE A 76 18.83 16.67 0.64
C ILE A 76 18.33 15.68 -0.44
N THR A 77 17.29 14.90 -0.16
CA THR A 77 16.79 13.86 -1.09
C THR A 77 16.17 14.44 -2.37
N ARG A 78 16.69 14.05 -3.53
CA ARG A 78 16.16 14.37 -4.88
C ARG A 78 14.83 13.69 -5.20
N GLY A 79 14.54 12.55 -4.57
CA GLY A 79 13.24 11.89 -4.65
C GLY A 79 12.95 11.17 -5.97
N TRP A 80 13.99 10.79 -6.73
CA TRP A 80 13.81 10.08 -8.00
C TRP A 80 13.10 8.74 -7.81
N THR A 81 12.30 8.36 -8.79
CA THR A 81 11.76 7.01 -8.87
C THR A 81 12.83 6.06 -9.39
N LEU A 82 12.91 4.86 -8.80
CA LEU A 82 13.85 3.84 -9.25
C LEU A 82 13.62 3.50 -10.75
N PRO A 83 14.67 3.33 -11.56
CA PRO A 83 14.54 2.86 -12.94
C PRO A 83 13.84 1.50 -13.01
N ASN A 84 13.13 1.23 -14.12
CA ASN A 84 12.32 0.01 -14.24
C ASN A 84 13.14 -1.27 -14.09
N TRP A 85 14.34 -1.34 -14.70
CA TRP A 85 15.24 -2.49 -14.55
C TRP A 85 15.59 -2.77 -13.08
N MET A 86 15.80 -1.72 -12.28
CA MET A 86 16.16 -1.88 -10.86
C MET A 86 14.94 -2.24 -10.00
N LYS A 87 13.72 -1.88 -10.43
CA LYS A 87 12.48 -2.37 -9.78
C LYS A 87 12.27 -3.86 -10.04
N GLU A 88 12.58 -4.33 -11.25
CA GLU A 88 12.41 -5.72 -11.66
C GLU A 88 13.51 -6.62 -11.08
N TYR A 89 14.77 -6.22 -11.22
CA TYR A 89 15.93 -7.02 -10.83
C TYR A 89 16.48 -6.69 -9.43
N GLY A 90 15.93 -5.70 -8.72
CA GLY A 90 16.43 -5.29 -7.40
C GLY A 90 16.57 -6.47 -6.43
N TYR A 91 15.54 -7.31 -6.33
CA TYR A 91 15.57 -8.50 -5.47
C TYR A 91 16.66 -9.50 -5.91
N VAL A 92 16.87 -9.68 -7.22
CA VAL A 92 17.91 -10.56 -7.76
C VAL A 92 19.31 -10.02 -7.44
N ILE A 93 19.52 -8.71 -7.57
CA ILE A 93 20.77 -8.04 -7.20
C ILE A 93 21.07 -8.25 -5.71
N SER A 94 20.05 -8.08 -4.87
CA SER A 94 20.14 -8.30 -3.44
C SER A 94 20.51 -9.75 -3.09
N VAL A 95 19.90 -10.74 -3.76
CA VAL A 95 20.27 -12.16 -3.62
C VAL A 95 21.70 -12.41 -4.06
N GLY A 96 22.12 -11.88 -5.22
CA GLY A 96 23.49 -12.03 -5.72
C GLY A 96 24.52 -11.45 -4.76
N LEU A 97 24.29 -10.23 -4.26
CA LEU A 97 25.14 -9.60 -3.25
C LEU A 97 25.20 -10.42 -1.96
N PHE A 98 24.06 -10.93 -1.48
CA PHE A 98 24.04 -11.79 -0.30
C PHE A 98 24.93 -13.03 -0.48
N LEU A 99 24.76 -13.77 -1.56
CA LEU A 99 25.52 -14.99 -1.83
C LEU A 99 27.02 -14.69 -1.96
N ILE A 100 27.39 -13.68 -2.74
CA ILE A 100 28.78 -13.28 -2.93
C ILE A 100 29.42 -12.87 -1.61
N LEU A 101 28.77 -12.02 -0.82
CA LEU A 101 29.32 -11.54 0.46
C LEU A 101 29.46 -12.67 1.48
N VAL A 102 28.50 -13.59 1.56
CA VAL A 102 28.58 -14.72 2.50
C VAL A 102 29.61 -15.76 2.04
N MET A 103 29.78 -16.00 0.74
CA MET A 103 30.85 -16.88 0.25
C MET A 103 32.24 -16.29 0.51
N ASN A 104 32.43 -14.98 0.26
CA ASN A 104 33.69 -14.29 0.55
C ASN A 104 33.98 -14.13 2.05
N ARG A 105 32.99 -14.36 2.92
CA ARG A 105 33.20 -14.40 4.37
C ARG A 105 34.24 -15.44 4.77
N ARG A 106 34.18 -16.64 4.16
CA ARG A 106 35.09 -17.77 4.43
C ARG A 106 36.53 -17.53 3.96
N VAL A 107 36.75 -16.56 3.06
CA VAL A 107 38.06 -16.32 2.43
C VAL A 107 38.70 -15.03 2.94
N LEU A 108 37.90 -13.99 3.16
CA LEU A 108 38.40 -12.64 3.43
C LEU A 108 37.87 -12.09 4.75
N PHE A 109 36.54 -11.99 4.90
CA PHE A 109 35.95 -11.20 5.98
C PHE A 109 36.00 -11.85 7.37
N ASN A 110 36.27 -13.15 7.47
CA ASN A 110 36.56 -13.80 8.75
C ASN A 110 38.00 -13.56 9.23
N HIS A 111 38.92 -13.22 8.33
CA HIS A 111 40.36 -13.12 8.64
C HIS A 111 40.88 -11.68 8.66
N SER A 112 40.24 -10.77 7.92
CA SER A 112 40.65 -9.37 7.82
C SER A 112 39.60 -8.42 8.38
N GLY A 113 39.88 -7.89 9.58
CA GLY A 113 39.08 -6.83 10.20
C GLY A 113 38.99 -5.56 9.35
N PRO A 114 40.12 -5.04 8.82
CA PRO A 114 40.10 -3.90 7.89
C PRO A 114 39.23 -4.12 6.66
N ALA A 115 39.28 -5.30 6.02
CA ALA A 115 38.45 -5.60 4.85
C ALA A 115 36.95 -5.59 5.19
N LEU A 116 36.57 -6.17 6.33
CA LEU A 116 35.20 -6.13 6.83
C LEU A 116 34.75 -4.70 7.17
N SER A 117 35.63 -3.89 7.77
CA SER A 117 35.35 -2.48 8.08
C SER A 117 35.09 -1.66 6.82
N ILE A 118 35.95 -1.81 5.81
CA ILE A 118 35.78 -1.17 4.49
C ILE A 118 34.44 -1.58 3.86
N LEU A 119 34.08 -2.86 3.92
CA LEU A 119 32.80 -3.34 3.42
C LEU A 119 31.61 -2.67 4.14
N ILE A 120 31.64 -2.58 5.47
CA ILE A 120 30.56 -1.96 6.25
C ILE A 120 30.45 -0.47 5.91
N LEU A 121 31.57 0.24 5.87
CA LEU A 121 31.61 1.67 5.51
C LEU A 121 31.12 1.91 4.08
N ALA A 122 31.53 1.09 3.12
CA ALA A 122 31.05 1.17 1.74
C ALA A 122 29.52 0.95 1.66
N ASN A 123 28.97 0.01 2.42
CA ASN A 123 27.52 -0.20 2.51
C ASN A 123 26.79 0.99 3.17
N LEU A 124 27.36 1.62 4.20
CA LEU A 124 26.78 2.83 4.82
C LEU A 124 26.78 4.02 3.85
N LEU A 125 27.89 4.24 3.14
CA LEU A 125 28.04 5.31 2.16
C LEU A 125 27.09 5.14 0.97
N SER A 126 27.01 3.93 0.42
CA SER A 126 26.08 3.61 -0.67
C SER A 126 24.62 3.70 -0.23
N ALA A 127 24.28 3.25 0.99
CA ALA A 127 22.94 3.44 1.55
C ALA A 127 22.56 4.92 1.63
N PHE A 128 23.48 5.78 2.10
CA PHE A 128 23.30 7.23 2.16
C PHE A 128 23.15 7.84 0.76
N ALA A 129 24.07 7.54 -0.16
CA ALA A 129 24.03 8.05 -1.53
C ALA A 129 22.73 7.69 -2.25
N MET A 130 22.30 6.42 -2.13
CA MET A 130 21.04 5.98 -2.72
C MET A 130 19.80 6.61 -2.04
N GLY A 131 19.90 6.97 -0.75
CA GLY A 131 18.87 7.73 -0.03
C GLY A 131 18.78 9.20 -0.44
N ALA A 132 19.90 9.78 -0.87
CA ALA A 132 19.94 11.13 -1.41
C ALA A 132 19.35 11.18 -2.83
N LEU A 133 19.46 10.10 -3.61
CA LEU A 133 18.95 10.06 -4.99
C LEU A 133 17.48 9.63 -5.07
N PHE A 134 17.09 8.56 -4.37
CA PHE A 134 15.81 7.88 -4.59
C PHE A 134 14.80 8.09 -3.46
N LYS A 135 13.51 8.01 -3.79
CA LYS A 135 12.42 8.22 -2.83
C LYS A 135 12.27 7.10 -1.79
N GLY A 136 12.09 7.49 -0.53
CA GLY A 136 11.76 6.55 0.54
C GLY A 136 12.85 5.50 0.77
N LYS A 137 12.48 4.22 0.77
CA LYS A 137 13.40 3.09 1.00
C LYS A 137 13.83 2.37 -0.29
N SER A 138 13.42 2.85 -1.45
CA SER A 138 13.73 2.19 -2.73
C SER A 138 15.21 2.28 -3.11
N GLY A 139 15.95 3.23 -2.54
CA GLY A 139 17.37 3.34 -2.85
C GLY A 139 18.20 2.17 -2.33
N TRP A 140 17.82 1.57 -1.19
CA TRP A 140 18.66 0.57 -0.53
C TRP A 140 17.85 -0.56 0.10
N CYS A 141 17.08 -0.25 1.15
CA CYS A 141 16.45 -1.26 2.01
C CYS A 141 15.46 -2.17 1.29
N SER A 142 14.82 -1.67 0.23
CA SER A 142 13.81 -2.42 -0.54
C SER A 142 14.28 -2.85 -1.93
N SER A 143 15.58 -2.69 -2.22
CA SER A 143 16.13 -2.99 -3.54
C SER A 143 17.44 -3.75 -3.42
N ILE A 144 18.55 -3.10 -3.06
CA ILE A 144 19.90 -3.67 -3.17
C ILE A 144 20.40 -4.30 -1.87
N CYS A 145 19.77 -3.98 -0.73
CA CYS A 145 20.22 -4.46 0.59
C CYS A 145 20.39 -5.99 0.62
N PRO A 146 21.59 -6.54 0.90
CA PRO A 146 21.84 -7.99 0.85
C PRO A 146 21.07 -8.77 1.93
N LEU A 147 20.58 -8.10 2.98
CA LEU A 147 19.78 -8.76 4.02
C LEU A 147 18.28 -8.83 3.68
N LEU A 148 17.82 -8.11 2.65
CA LEU A 148 16.42 -8.10 2.23
C LEU A 148 15.83 -9.49 1.95
N PRO A 149 16.53 -10.43 1.27
CA PRO A 149 15.95 -11.73 0.93
C PRO A 149 15.76 -12.57 2.19
N VAL A 150 16.76 -12.61 3.07
CA VAL A 150 16.69 -13.30 4.36
C VAL A 150 15.59 -12.71 5.25
N GLN A 151 15.50 -11.38 5.30
CA GLN A 151 14.44 -10.69 6.01
C GLN A 151 13.05 -11.04 5.46
N ARG A 152 12.89 -11.13 4.13
CA ARG A 152 11.62 -11.49 3.48
C ARG A 152 11.21 -12.92 3.81
N ILE A 153 12.14 -13.87 3.80
CA ILE A 153 11.86 -15.27 4.17
C ILE A 153 11.39 -15.36 5.62
N TYR A 154 12.18 -14.87 6.58
CA TYR A 154 11.85 -15.02 8.00
C TYR A 154 10.72 -14.10 8.46
N GLY A 155 10.44 -13.03 7.71
CA GLY A 155 9.34 -12.11 7.97
C GLY A 155 7.97 -12.57 7.47
N GLN A 156 7.81 -13.81 7.01
CA GLN A 156 6.47 -14.38 6.79
C GLN A 156 5.74 -14.41 8.14
N THR A 157 4.49 -13.97 8.21
CA THR A 157 3.63 -13.98 9.43
C THR A 157 4.37 -13.75 10.78
N PRO A 158 4.98 -12.57 10.99
CA PRO A 158 5.84 -12.32 12.15
C PRO A 158 5.12 -12.53 13.50
N PHE A 159 5.89 -12.88 14.53
CA PHE A 159 5.37 -13.01 15.91
C PHE A 159 5.01 -11.66 16.50
N ALA A 160 5.84 -10.64 16.28
CA ALA A 160 5.61 -9.28 16.70
C ALA A 160 5.66 -8.32 15.50
N THR A 161 4.62 -7.50 15.34
CA THR A 161 4.57 -6.41 14.37
C THR A 161 4.93 -5.10 15.06
N VAL A 162 6.03 -4.49 14.63
CA VAL A 162 6.44 -3.15 15.07
C VAL A 162 6.36 -2.23 13.86
N PRO A 163 5.50 -1.19 13.88
CA PRO A 163 5.39 -0.27 12.76
C PRO A 163 6.71 0.47 12.54
N ASN A 164 7.01 0.80 11.29
CA ASN A 164 8.16 1.64 11.00
C ASN A 164 7.84 3.11 11.24
N SER A 165 8.45 3.71 12.27
CA SER A 165 8.15 5.09 12.67
C SER A 165 8.75 6.14 11.74
N HIS A 166 9.65 5.75 10.83
CA HIS A 166 10.42 6.67 9.99
C HIS A 166 9.93 6.74 8.54
N CYS A 167 8.94 5.93 8.17
CA CYS A 167 8.37 5.90 6.83
C CYS A 167 7.13 6.80 6.72
N GLN A 168 7.24 8.10 7.01
CA GLN A 168 6.12 9.05 6.94
C GLN A 168 6.49 10.31 6.12
N PRO A 169 5.62 10.76 5.18
CA PRO A 169 4.50 10.02 4.58
C PRO A 169 4.98 8.85 3.70
N CYS A 170 4.07 7.91 3.40
CA CYS A 170 4.30 6.83 2.43
C CYS A 170 4.47 7.42 1.02
N VAL A 171 5.49 6.98 0.29
CA VAL A 171 5.83 7.49 -1.06
C VAL A 171 5.73 6.41 -2.15
N GLY A 172 5.15 5.25 -1.82
CA GLY A 172 5.02 4.12 -2.73
C GLY A 172 6.37 3.66 -3.30
N CYS A 173 7.39 3.49 -2.45
CA CYS A 173 8.75 3.22 -2.91
C CYS A 173 8.99 1.77 -3.38
N THR A 174 8.15 0.81 -2.98
CA THR A 174 8.31 -0.60 -3.37
C THR A 174 6.95 -1.30 -3.41
N LYS A 175 6.85 -2.31 -4.28
CA LYS A 175 5.69 -3.22 -4.35
C LYS A 175 5.65 -4.09 -3.09
N ASN A 176 4.45 -4.47 -2.63
CA ASN A 176 4.24 -5.36 -1.48
C ASN A 176 5.11 -4.97 -0.27
N CYS A 177 5.02 -3.70 0.14
CA CYS A 177 5.88 -3.11 1.16
C CYS A 177 5.64 -3.75 2.53
N TYR A 178 6.68 -4.37 3.11
CA TYR A 178 6.62 -4.93 4.45
C TYR A 178 6.26 -3.89 5.52
N ASP A 179 6.75 -2.65 5.40
CA ASP A 179 6.45 -1.58 6.36
C ASP A 179 4.97 -1.13 6.30
N PHE A 180 4.26 -1.41 5.20
CA PHE A 180 2.86 -1.07 5.01
C PHE A 180 1.94 -2.15 5.59
N ASN A 181 2.11 -3.41 5.17
CA ASN A 181 1.38 -4.54 5.72
C ASN A 181 2.33 -5.73 5.98
N PRO A 182 2.94 -5.83 7.17
CA PRO A 182 3.92 -6.87 7.46
C PRO A 182 3.32 -8.27 7.51
N ALA A 183 2.02 -8.41 7.79
CA ALA A 183 1.38 -9.71 7.97
C ALA A 183 1.11 -10.43 6.64
N THR A 184 0.93 -9.68 5.55
CA THR A 184 0.58 -10.22 4.23
C THR A 184 1.60 -9.89 3.15
N ALA A 185 2.62 -9.07 3.41
CA ALA A 185 3.58 -8.64 2.40
C ALA A 185 4.26 -9.79 1.63
N TYR A 186 4.63 -10.88 2.31
CA TYR A 186 5.22 -12.04 1.63
C TYR A 186 4.17 -12.87 0.88
N LEU A 187 2.95 -13.00 1.40
CA LEU A 187 1.85 -13.65 0.68
C LEU A 187 1.55 -12.88 -0.62
N ALA A 188 1.46 -11.56 -0.56
CA ALA A 188 1.30 -10.71 -1.74
C ALA A 188 2.45 -10.85 -2.75
N ASP A 189 3.67 -11.10 -2.27
CA ASP A 189 4.81 -11.41 -3.15
C ASP A 189 4.67 -12.77 -3.87
N MET A 190 4.05 -13.77 -3.23
CA MET A 190 3.88 -15.12 -3.75
C MET A 190 2.68 -15.26 -4.69
N TYR A 191 1.63 -14.47 -4.46
CA TYR A 191 0.39 -14.41 -5.25
C TYR A 191 0.39 -13.24 -6.24
N ASP A 192 1.56 -12.74 -6.59
CA ASP A 192 1.70 -11.66 -7.55
C ASP A 192 1.32 -12.14 -8.96
N GLU A 193 0.63 -11.29 -9.73
CA GLU A 193 0.27 -11.58 -11.12
C GLU A 193 1.52 -11.85 -11.99
N ASP A 194 2.65 -11.19 -11.69
CA ASP A 194 3.92 -11.47 -12.34
C ASP A 194 4.58 -12.71 -11.74
N LYS A 195 4.52 -13.82 -12.49
CA LYS A 195 5.14 -15.09 -12.14
C LYS A 195 6.66 -14.99 -11.92
N ARG A 196 7.36 -14.08 -12.61
CA ARG A 196 8.81 -13.88 -12.44
C ARG A 196 9.13 -13.29 -11.08
N PHE A 197 8.32 -12.33 -10.65
CA PHE A 197 8.45 -11.68 -9.35
C PHE A 197 8.35 -12.70 -8.20
N ALA A 198 7.37 -13.60 -8.24
CA ALA A 198 7.27 -14.70 -7.29
C ALA A 198 8.43 -15.71 -7.44
N ALA A 199 8.81 -16.05 -8.68
CA ALA A 199 9.86 -17.03 -8.96
C ALA A 199 11.22 -16.65 -8.36
N TYR A 200 11.64 -15.38 -8.42
CA TYR A 200 12.91 -14.95 -7.81
C TYR A 200 12.98 -15.23 -6.31
N ARG A 201 11.85 -15.12 -5.61
CA ARG A 201 11.76 -15.42 -4.17
C ARG A 201 11.80 -16.91 -3.91
N LYS A 202 11.09 -17.70 -4.71
CA LYS A 202 11.14 -19.18 -4.66
C LYS A 202 12.55 -19.70 -4.86
N ILE A 203 13.26 -19.20 -5.87
CA ILE A 203 14.64 -19.60 -6.16
C ILE A 203 15.54 -19.34 -4.94
N PHE A 204 15.50 -18.13 -4.36
CA PHE A 204 16.31 -17.84 -3.18
C PHE A 204 15.97 -18.77 -2.01
N VAL A 205 14.69 -18.94 -1.68
CA VAL A 205 14.25 -19.82 -0.59
C VAL A 205 14.68 -21.27 -0.81
N GLY A 206 14.56 -21.77 -2.04
CA GLY A 206 14.96 -23.13 -2.38
C GLY A 206 16.46 -23.35 -2.26
N LEU A 207 17.29 -22.38 -2.66
CA LEU A 207 18.76 -22.44 -2.54
C LEU A 207 19.22 -22.36 -1.07
N PHE A 208 18.49 -21.65 -0.22
CA PHE A 208 19.01 -21.13 1.05
C PHE A 208 19.40 -22.20 2.10
N PRO A 209 18.62 -23.28 2.35
CA PRO A 209 19.03 -24.33 3.28
C PRO A 209 20.33 -25.02 2.87
N GLY A 210 20.45 -25.38 1.58
CA GLY A 210 21.68 -25.97 1.02
C GLY A 210 22.87 -25.03 1.15
N PHE A 211 22.66 -23.74 0.87
CA PHE A 211 23.69 -22.70 1.03
C PHE A 211 24.19 -22.56 2.48
N ILE A 212 23.28 -22.60 3.47
CA ILE A 212 23.65 -22.57 4.89
C ILE A 212 24.42 -23.82 5.28
N LEU A 213 23.96 -25.00 4.85
CA LEU A 213 24.64 -26.26 5.15
C LEU A 213 26.06 -26.24 4.59
N ALA A 214 26.22 -25.89 3.31
CA ALA A 214 27.50 -25.68 2.64
C ALA A 214 28.39 -24.71 3.43
N PHE A 215 27.83 -23.60 3.90
CA PHE A 215 28.57 -22.63 4.68
C PHE A 215 29.18 -23.23 5.94
N TYR A 216 28.57 -24.21 6.61
CA TYR A 216 29.10 -24.79 7.84
C TYR A 216 29.90 -26.08 7.65
N THR A 217 29.64 -26.85 6.58
CA THR A 217 30.25 -28.17 6.40
C THR A 217 31.46 -28.19 5.48
N ILE A 218 31.60 -27.22 4.56
CA ILE A 218 32.71 -27.20 3.61
C ILE A 218 33.99 -26.71 4.29
N PRO A 219 35.14 -27.37 4.09
CA PRO A 219 36.44 -26.89 4.57
C PRO A 219 36.87 -25.56 3.93
N GLU A 220 37.65 -24.75 4.65
CA GLU A 220 38.21 -23.50 4.12
C GLU A 220 39.53 -23.75 3.37
N PRO A 221 39.91 -22.87 2.42
CA PRO A 221 41.27 -22.87 1.86
C PRO A 221 42.33 -22.73 2.97
N PRO A 222 43.47 -23.43 2.88
CA PRO A 222 43.97 -24.16 1.71
C PRO A 222 43.54 -25.63 1.63
N VAL A 223 42.71 -26.15 2.55
CA VAL A 223 42.32 -27.58 2.58
C VAL A 223 41.65 -28.00 1.28
N VAL A 224 40.84 -27.09 0.70
CA VAL A 224 40.25 -27.24 -0.63
C VAL A 224 40.59 -26.01 -1.48
N SER A 225 40.70 -26.19 -2.79
CA SER A 225 40.91 -25.07 -3.70
C SER A 225 39.71 -24.10 -3.68
N LEU A 226 39.95 -22.83 -4.01
CA LEU A 226 38.91 -21.80 -4.06
C LEU A 226 37.75 -22.20 -5.01
N TRP A 227 38.09 -22.74 -6.17
CA TRP A 227 37.11 -23.20 -7.17
C TRP A 227 36.32 -24.40 -6.68
N THR A 228 36.97 -25.35 -6.00
CA THR A 228 36.28 -26.49 -5.38
C THR A 228 35.30 -26.03 -4.32
N MET A 229 35.70 -25.10 -3.45
CA MET A 229 34.82 -24.56 -2.42
C MET A 229 33.57 -23.92 -3.05
N TYR A 230 33.74 -23.04 -4.04
CA TYR A 230 32.62 -22.39 -4.73
C TYR A 230 31.75 -23.37 -5.52
N GLY A 231 32.35 -24.37 -6.15
CA GLY A 231 31.62 -25.46 -6.82
C GLY A 231 30.74 -26.24 -5.84
N LEU A 232 31.25 -26.55 -4.64
CA LEU A 232 30.49 -27.22 -3.59
C LEU A 232 29.35 -26.35 -3.03
N PHE A 233 29.57 -25.04 -2.85
CA PHE A 233 28.47 -24.11 -2.52
C PHE A 233 27.36 -24.15 -3.57
N GLY A 234 27.74 -24.11 -4.85
CA GLY A 234 26.80 -24.24 -5.97
C GLY A 234 26.03 -25.56 -5.93
N LEU A 235 26.74 -26.68 -5.76
CA LEU A 235 26.15 -28.02 -5.71
C LEU A 235 25.12 -28.16 -4.59
N PHE A 236 25.48 -27.84 -3.35
CA PHE A 236 24.57 -27.94 -2.20
C PHE A 236 23.32 -27.06 -2.39
N SER A 237 23.52 -25.85 -2.91
CA SER A 237 22.42 -24.92 -3.17
C SER A 237 21.50 -25.47 -4.28
N LEU A 238 22.05 -25.98 -5.37
CA LEU A 238 21.28 -26.56 -6.49
C LEU A 238 20.53 -27.83 -6.09
N VAL A 239 21.12 -28.69 -5.26
CA VAL A 239 20.43 -29.88 -4.70
C VAL A 239 19.23 -29.45 -3.84
N SER A 240 19.42 -28.47 -2.97
CA SER A 240 18.33 -27.89 -2.15
C SER A 240 17.23 -27.28 -3.03
N LEU A 241 17.61 -26.55 -4.08
CA LEU A 241 16.66 -25.97 -5.04
C LEU A 241 15.89 -27.04 -5.84
N GLY A 242 16.56 -28.11 -6.25
CA GLY A 242 15.94 -29.26 -6.89
C GLY A 242 14.88 -29.89 -5.98
N PHE A 243 15.22 -30.12 -4.71
CA PHE A 243 14.26 -30.64 -3.73
C PHE A 243 13.08 -29.70 -3.50
N PHE A 244 13.29 -28.39 -3.50
CA PHE A 244 12.22 -27.40 -3.41
C PHE A 244 11.18 -27.56 -4.52
N PHE A 245 11.63 -27.62 -5.79
CA PHE A 245 10.73 -27.76 -6.92
C PHE A 245 10.12 -29.15 -7.05
N LEU A 246 10.85 -30.20 -6.63
CA LEU A 246 10.28 -31.55 -6.52
C LEU A 246 9.10 -31.54 -5.53
N LEU A 247 9.26 -30.95 -4.35
CA LEU A 247 8.17 -30.85 -3.38
C LEU A 247 7.01 -30.00 -3.89
N GLU A 248 7.28 -28.84 -4.51
CA GLU A 248 6.24 -27.99 -5.11
C GLU A 248 5.43 -28.76 -6.18
N THR A 249 6.09 -29.60 -6.97
CA THR A 249 5.47 -30.36 -8.06
C THR A 249 4.68 -31.57 -7.56
N PHE A 250 5.25 -32.37 -6.65
CA PHE A 250 4.68 -33.65 -6.26
C PHE A 250 3.69 -33.57 -5.09
N VAL A 251 3.82 -32.60 -4.18
CA VAL A 251 3.07 -32.59 -2.91
C VAL A 251 1.72 -31.83 -3.00
N LYS A 252 1.35 -31.29 -4.17
CA LYS A 252 0.07 -30.55 -4.38
C LYS A 252 -0.23 -29.51 -3.28
N VAL A 253 0.80 -28.86 -2.76
CA VAL A 253 0.70 -27.76 -1.80
C VAL A 253 1.06 -26.45 -2.49
N SER A 254 0.50 -25.34 -2.02
CA SER A 254 0.83 -24.02 -2.54
C SER A 254 2.29 -23.66 -2.30
N ALA A 255 2.87 -22.89 -3.21
CA ALA A 255 4.28 -22.48 -3.16
C ALA A 255 4.64 -21.82 -1.82
N ASN A 256 3.74 -21.03 -1.24
CA ASN A 256 3.97 -20.37 0.04
C ASN A 256 4.16 -21.37 1.21
N LYS A 257 3.44 -22.50 1.20
CA LYS A 257 3.62 -23.57 2.19
C LYS A 257 5.01 -24.22 2.09
N VAL A 258 5.50 -24.41 0.87
CA VAL A 258 6.85 -24.94 0.64
C VAL A 258 7.90 -23.91 1.07
N THR A 259 7.68 -22.62 0.79
CA THR A 259 8.64 -21.58 1.19
C THR A 259 8.76 -21.41 2.70
N VAL A 260 7.68 -21.53 3.47
CA VAL A 260 7.77 -21.45 4.93
C VAL A 260 8.49 -22.67 5.51
N LEU A 261 8.29 -23.87 4.93
CA LEU A 261 9.01 -25.08 5.32
C LEU A 261 10.51 -24.94 5.08
N PHE A 262 10.92 -24.45 3.91
CA PHE A 262 12.34 -24.22 3.61
C PHE A 262 12.95 -23.08 4.43
N GLY A 263 12.17 -22.03 4.72
CA GLY A 263 12.57 -20.99 5.69
C GLY A 263 12.83 -21.57 7.07
N ALA A 264 11.95 -22.45 7.56
CA ALA A 264 12.10 -23.13 8.84
C ALA A 264 13.31 -24.06 8.84
N LEU A 265 13.52 -24.83 7.76
CA LEU A 265 14.69 -25.69 7.59
C LEU A 265 15.98 -24.85 7.62
N ALA A 266 16.03 -23.75 6.88
CA ALA A 266 17.18 -22.84 6.87
C ALA A 266 17.47 -22.29 8.28
N LEU A 267 16.45 -21.84 9.01
CA LEU A 267 16.62 -21.29 10.36
C LEU A 267 17.10 -22.35 11.36
N ASN A 268 16.51 -23.55 11.33
CA ASN A 268 16.93 -24.66 12.20
C ASN A 268 18.36 -25.10 11.89
N THR A 269 18.73 -25.26 10.62
CA THR A 269 20.11 -25.58 10.23
C THR A 269 21.08 -24.50 10.71
N TYR A 270 20.72 -23.21 10.59
CA TYR A 270 21.55 -22.13 11.10
C TYR A 270 21.77 -22.23 12.62
N TYR A 271 20.70 -22.42 13.41
CA TYR A 271 20.81 -22.52 14.87
C TYR A 271 21.36 -23.86 15.35
N TRP A 272 21.35 -24.89 14.52
CA TRP A 272 22.07 -26.13 14.79
C TRP A 272 23.57 -25.86 15.02
N PHE A 273 24.19 -25.08 14.13
CA PHE A 273 25.60 -24.74 14.21
C PHE A 273 25.91 -23.54 15.13
N ASN A 274 25.00 -22.57 15.26
CA ASN A 274 25.26 -21.36 16.06
C ASN A 274 24.81 -21.44 17.53
N ALA A 275 23.96 -22.40 17.93
CA ALA A 275 23.57 -22.53 19.33
C ALA A 275 24.77 -22.67 20.30
N PRO A 276 25.81 -23.49 20.01
CA PRO A 276 27.02 -23.52 20.82
C PRO A 276 27.72 -22.17 20.93
N VAL A 277 27.77 -21.39 19.83
CA VAL A 277 28.40 -20.07 19.82
C VAL A 277 27.64 -19.10 20.73
N ILE A 278 26.32 -19.08 20.63
CA ILE A 278 25.45 -18.21 21.42
C ILE A 278 25.55 -18.56 22.91
N VAL A 279 25.47 -19.85 23.26
CA VAL A 279 25.56 -20.29 24.66
C VAL A 279 26.91 -19.91 25.27
N ALA A 280 28.02 -20.13 24.55
CA ALA A 280 29.33 -19.73 25.04
C ALA A 280 29.48 -18.22 25.21
N VAL A 281 28.89 -17.41 24.33
CA VAL A 281 28.91 -15.93 24.45
C VAL A 281 28.11 -15.48 25.67
N LEU A 282 26.96 -16.11 25.96
CA LEU A 282 26.09 -15.69 27.06
C LEU A 282 26.52 -16.20 28.44
N THR A 283 27.17 -17.37 28.50
CA THR A 283 27.47 -18.06 29.77
C THR A 283 28.97 -18.18 30.06
N GLY A 284 29.84 -17.85 29.11
CA GLY A 284 31.28 -18.04 29.21
C GLY A 284 31.75 -19.48 29.00
N ALA A 285 30.84 -20.46 28.88
CA ALA A 285 31.18 -21.88 28.69
C ALA A 285 30.20 -22.60 27.75
N GLN A 286 30.58 -23.79 27.28
CA GLN A 286 29.69 -24.65 26.50
C GLN A 286 28.86 -25.52 27.45
N HIS A 287 27.58 -25.19 27.62
CA HIS A 287 26.64 -26.01 28.41
C HIS A 287 25.72 -26.81 27.49
N MET A 288 25.91 -28.13 27.45
CA MET A 288 25.15 -29.02 26.55
C MET A 288 23.63 -28.89 26.71
N GLY A 289 23.12 -28.77 27.95
CA GLY A 289 21.70 -28.60 28.23
C GLY A 289 21.11 -27.30 27.63
N LEU A 290 21.82 -26.18 27.73
CA LEU A 290 21.38 -24.91 27.15
C LEU A 290 21.44 -24.90 25.62
N ILE A 291 22.42 -25.60 25.04
CA ILE A 291 22.55 -25.75 23.58
C ILE A 291 21.33 -26.50 23.03
N TRP A 292 20.99 -27.64 23.63
CA TRP A 292 19.80 -28.40 23.24
C TRP A 292 18.51 -27.62 23.54
N GLY A 293 18.43 -26.93 24.68
CA GLY A 293 17.30 -26.07 25.01
C GLY A 293 17.03 -25.01 23.94
N LEU A 294 18.07 -24.32 23.46
CA LEU A 294 17.95 -23.33 22.38
C LEU A 294 17.52 -23.97 21.05
N ARG A 295 18.11 -25.13 20.69
CA ARG A 295 17.73 -25.85 19.45
C ARG A 295 16.26 -26.28 19.47
N VAL A 296 15.80 -26.85 20.58
CA VAL A 296 14.39 -27.24 20.77
C VAL A 296 13.49 -26.02 20.73
N ALA A 297 13.86 -24.92 21.40
CA ALA A 297 13.07 -23.69 21.39
C ALA A 297 12.90 -23.13 19.96
N VAL A 298 13.96 -23.08 19.16
CA VAL A 298 13.88 -22.64 17.76
C VAL A 298 13.00 -23.59 16.94
N PHE A 299 13.16 -24.91 17.12
CA PHE A 299 12.36 -25.92 16.43
C PHE A 299 10.87 -25.74 16.71
N GLU A 300 10.46 -25.68 17.98
CA GLU A 300 9.07 -25.48 18.39
C GLU A 300 8.48 -24.18 17.85
N LEU A 301 9.24 -23.08 17.93
CA LEU A 301 8.81 -21.81 17.35
C LEU A 301 8.61 -21.90 15.85
N THR A 302 9.49 -22.61 15.12
CA THR A 302 9.32 -22.79 13.67
C THR A 302 8.14 -23.69 13.31
N LEU A 303 7.82 -24.72 14.09
CA LEU A 303 6.61 -25.52 13.89
C LEU A 303 5.35 -24.67 14.06
N PHE A 304 5.31 -23.87 15.13
CA PHE A 304 4.20 -22.96 15.36
C PHE A 304 4.09 -21.87 14.29
N TRP A 305 5.22 -21.38 13.77
CA TRP A 305 5.29 -20.45 12.65
C TRP A 305 4.75 -21.03 11.34
N ILE A 306 5.11 -22.27 11.01
CA ILE A 306 4.57 -23.00 9.85
C ILE A 306 3.04 -23.10 9.96
N TYR A 307 2.53 -23.54 11.11
CA TYR A 307 1.10 -23.64 11.36
C TYR A 307 0.37 -22.29 11.19
N ARG A 308 0.90 -21.21 11.79
CA ARG A 308 0.33 -19.86 11.67
C ARG A 308 0.34 -19.37 10.22
N THR A 309 1.42 -19.60 9.50
CA THR A 309 1.56 -19.21 8.08
C THR A 309 0.52 -19.92 7.22
N TRP A 310 0.37 -21.23 7.37
CA TRP A 310 -0.60 -22.02 6.62
C TRP A 310 -2.05 -21.60 6.91
N ARG A 311 -2.37 -21.26 8.16
CA ARG A 311 -3.70 -20.71 8.49
C ARG A 311 -3.92 -19.35 7.87
N LYS A 312 -2.95 -18.44 7.95
CA LYS A 312 -3.08 -17.08 7.41
C LYS A 312 -3.24 -17.07 5.89
N GLU A 313 -2.52 -17.96 5.20
CA GLU A 313 -2.65 -18.14 3.76
C GLU A 313 -4.07 -18.54 3.34
N LYS A 314 -4.73 -19.47 4.06
CA LYS A 314 -6.12 -19.85 3.77
C LYS A 314 -7.06 -18.64 3.80
N TYR A 315 -6.91 -17.75 4.79
CA TYR A 315 -7.70 -16.53 4.89
C TYR A 315 -7.37 -15.55 3.75
N PHE A 316 -6.08 -15.35 3.48
CA PHE A 316 -5.61 -14.46 2.41
C PHE A 316 -6.14 -14.89 1.04
N VAL A 317 -6.01 -16.17 0.70
CA VAL A 317 -6.48 -16.73 -0.57
C VAL A 317 -8.00 -16.64 -0.67
N ARG A 318 -8.75 -16.95 0.40
CA ARG A 318 -10.20 -16.81 0.40
C ARG A 318 -10.61 -15.37 0.07
N GLU A 319 -10.00 -14.40 0.75
CA GLU A 319 -10.27 -12.98 0.56
C GLU A 319 -9.87 -12.51 -0.84
N PHE A 320 -8.65 -12.86 -1.28
CA PHE A 320 -8.12 -12.53 -2.61
C PHE A 320 -8.99 -13.10 -3.74
N ILE A 321 -9.38 -14.38 -3.66
CA ILE A 321 -10.30 -15.01 -4.62
C ILE A 321 -11.67 -14.33 -4.59
N THR A 322 -12.23 -13.99 -3.42
CA THR A 322 -13.49 -13.22 -3.39
C THR A 322 -13.34 -11.83 -4.01
N LEU A 323 -12.19 -11.16 -3.85
CA LEU A 323 -11.95 -9.85 -4.44
C LEU A 323 -11.78 -9.94 -5.95
N GLU A 324 -11.05 -10.93 -6.45
CA GLU A 324 -10.92 -11.21 -7.89
C GLU A 324 -12.26 -11.64 -8.48
N ALA A 325 -12.97 -12.59 -7.88
CA ALA A 325 -14.29 -13.00 -8.33
C ALA A 325 -15.30 -11.84 -8.30
N ARG A 326 -15.19 -10.92 -7.33
CA ARG A 326 -16.02 -9.71 -7.28
C ARG A 326 -15.58 -8.67 -8.32
N ARG A 327 -14.28 -8.54 -8.59
CA ARG A 327 -13.73 -7.69 -9.67
C ARG A 327 -14.21 -8.20 -11.02
N ASP A 328 -14.08 -9.50 -11.26
CA ASP A 328 -14.45 -10.16 -12.50
C ASP A 328 -15.98 -10.17 -12.65
N ALA A 329 -16.75 -10.42 -11.59
CA ALA A 329 -18.21 -10.27 -11.61
C ALA A 329 -18.66 -8.82 -11.81
N LEU A 330 -17.96 -7.83 -11.25
CA LEU A 330 -18.21 -6.42 -11.54
C LEU A 330 -17.90 -6.11 -13.01
N GLN A 331 -16.79 -6.62 -13.52
CA GLN A 331 -16.35 -6.43 -14.90
C GLN A 331 -17.30 -7.12 -15.90
N ASP A 332 -17.76 -8.33 -15.59
CA ASP A 332 -18.75 -9.07 -16.37
C ASP A 332 -20.15 -8.45 -16.27
N SER A 333 -20.57 -7.98 -15.09
CA SER A 333 -21.85 -7.27 -14.94
C SER A 333 -21.87 -5.93 -15.69
N LEU A 334 -20.71 -5.26 -15.82
CA LEU A 334 -20.52 -4.07 -16.64
C LEU A 334 -20.50 -4.39 -18.15
N ILE A 335 -20.25 -5.65 -18.54
CA ILE A 335 -20.20 -6.11 -19.94
C ILE A 335 -21.53 -6.76 -20.38
N LEU A 336 -22.31 -7.36 -19.47
CA LEU A 336 -23.46 -8.22 -19.82
C LEU A 336 -24.85 -7.74 -19.37
N ASN A 337 -24.99 -6.75 -18.47
CA ASN A 337 -26.31 -6.32 -18.00
C ASN A 337 -26.59 -4.83 -18.32
N PRO A 338 -27.23 -4.50 -19.46
CA PRO A 338 -28.11 -3.34 -19.47
C PRO A 338 -29.23 -3.63 -18.48
N ALA A 339 -29.33 -2.86 -17.39
CA ALA A 339 -30.39 -3.05 -16.40
C ALA A 339 -31.77 -3.06 -17.10
N PRO A 340 -32.65 -4.05 -16.80
CA PRO A 340 -33.97 -4.10 -17.39
C PRO A 340 -34.77 -2.87 -16.93
N ALA A 341 -35.33 -2.14 -17.90
CA ALA A 341 -36.20 -1.01 -17.65
C ALA A 341 -37.44 -1.50 -16.87
N ALA A 342 -37.47 -1.25 -15.56
CA ALA A 342 -38.64 -1.50 -14.74
C ALA A 342 -39.69 -0.40 -14.98
N GLY A 343 -40.78 -0.79 -15.64
CA GLY A 343 -42.10 -0.18 -15.48
C GLY A 343 -42.35 1.15 -16.20
N ALA A 344 -42.52 1.13 -17.51
CA ALA A 344 -43.23 2.20 -18.22
C ALA A 344 -44.72 1.83 -18.36
N HIS A 345 -45.57 2.50 -17.58
CA HIS A 345 -46.97 2.66 -17.94
C HIS A 345 -47.05 3.37 -19.30
N ALA A 346 -47.93 2.85 -20.14
CA ALA A 346 -48.15 3.30 -21.50
C ALA A 346 -48.53 4.78 -21.59
N SER A 347 -47.83 5.53 -22.44
CA SER A 347 -48.46 6.54 -23.29
C SER A 347 -47.74 6.56 -24.63
N ALA A 348 -48.44 6.08 -25.66
CA ALA A 348 -47.97 6.12 -27.04
C ALA A 348 -47.95 7.56 -27.55
N ALA A 349 -46.77 8.08 -27.88
CA ALA A 349 -46.60 9.20 -28.80
C ALA A 349 -45.25 9.06 -29.53
N SER A 350 -45.36 8.99 -30.85
CA SER A 350 -44.35 8.84 -31.90
C SER A 350 -42.87 9.12 -31.53
N ALA A 351 -42.07 8.05 -31.50
CA ALA A 351 -40.61 8.16 -31.61
C ALA A 351 -40.20 7.94 -33.08
N SER A 352 -39.81 9.04 -33.73
CA SER A 352 -39.13 9.04 -35.02
C SER A 352 -37.81 8.26 -34.92
N LYS A 353 -37.63 7.25 -35.78
CA LYS A 353 -36.36 6.54 -35.98
C LYS A 353 -35.36 7.48 -36.67
N ALA A 354 -34.40 8.01 -35.91
CA ALA A 354 -33.19 8.59 -36.49
C ALA A 354 -32.18 7.47 -36.79
N THR A 355 -31.85 7.31 -38.08
CA THR A 355 -30.82 6.42 -38.61
C THR A 355 -29.42 6.87 -38.14
N PRO A 356 -28.50 5.97 -37.73
CA PRO A 356 -27.12 6.38 -37.43
C PRO A 356 -26.37 6.67 -38.74
N ALA A 357 -25.80 7.87 -38.85
CA ALA A 357 -24.92 8.24 -39.95
C ALA A 357 -23.64 7.38 -39.94
N SER A 358 -23.22 6.94 -41.13
CA SER A 358 -22.13 6.00 -41.39
C SER A 358 -20.74 6.63 -41.30
N GLY A 359 -20.30 7.00 -40.10
CA GLY A 359 -18.94 7.45 -39.82
C GLY A 359 -18.56 7.24 -38.36
N GLU A 360 -17.29 6.96 -38.07
CA GLU A 360 -16.80 6.92 -36.68
C GLU A 360 -17.01 8.30 -36.03
N PRO A 361 -17.74 8.40 -34.90
CA PRO A 361 -18.02 9.68 -34.27
C PRO A 361 -16.74 10.37 -33.83
N VAL A 362 -16.63 11.68 -34.11
CA VAL A 362 -15.47 12.50 -33.73
C VAL A 362 -15.83 13.34 -32.50
N VAL A 363 -15.03 13.22 -31.45
CA VAL A 363 -15.13 14.05 -30.25
C VAL A 363 -14.07 15.15 -30.32
N ARG A 364 -14.51 16.41 -30.24
CA ARG A 364 -13.62 17.58 -30.24
C ARG A 364 -13.46 18.13 -28.83
N ILE A 365 -12.23 18.39 -28.41
CA ILE A 365 -11.93 18.94 -27.08
C ILE A 365 -11.50 20.40 -27.22
N ALA A 366 -12.30 21.31 -26.67
CA ALA A 366 -12.01 22.74 -26.60
C ALA A 366 -11.27 23.10 -25.29
N PRO A 367 -10.36 24.10 -25.28
CA PRO A 367 -9.99 24.99 -26.39
C PRO A 367 -8.86 24.44 -27.28
N ASP A 368 -8.20 23.35 -26.88
CA ASP A 368 -6.97 22.86 -27.51
C ASP A 368 -7.17 22.24 -28.92
N GLY A 369 -8.43 22.06 -29.35
CA GLY A 369 -8.78 21.60 -30.69
C GLY A 369 -8.46 20.12 -30.96
N VAL A 370 -8.21 19.32 -29.93
CA VAL A 370 -7.87 17.90 -30.07
C VAL A 370 -9.09 17.13 -30.59
N GLU A 371 -8.92 16.46 -31.73
CA GLU A 371 -9.95 15.58 -32.31
C GLU A 371 -9.66 14.12 -31.98
N ILE A 372 -10.64 13.43 -31.38
CA ILE A 372 -10.54 12.02 -31.04
C ILE A 372 -11.57 11.25 -31.87
N LYS A 373 -11.09 10.32 -32.70
CA LYS A 373 -11.97 9.34 -33.35
C LYS A 373 -12.43 8.33 -32.31
N ALA A 374 -13.73 8.29 -32.04
CA ALA A 374 -14.32 7.43 -31.03
C ALA A 374 -14.98 6.22 -31.69
N LYS A 375 -14.75 5.04 -31.13
CA LYS A 375 -15.64 3.91 -31.38
C LYS A 375 -16.99 4.20 -30.71
N PRO A 376 -18.13 3.92 -31.37
CA PRO A 376 -19.44 4.12 -30.76
C PRO A 376 -19.54 3.44 -29.38
N ASN A 377 -20.27 4.08 -28.47
CA ASN A 377 -20.59 3.61 -27.12
C ASN A 377 -19.44 3.58 -26.09
N ARG A 378 -18.26 4.11 -26.42
CA ARG A 378 -17.20 4.42 -25.44
C ARG A 378 -17.60 5.62 -24.58
N THR A 379 -17.15 5.63 -23.32
CA THR A 379 -17.35 6.77 -22.43
C THR A 379 -16.41 7.92 -22.80
N LEU A 380 -16.82 9.17 -22.58
CA LEU A 380 -15.96 10.32 -22.77
C LEU A 380 -14.70 10.22 -21.90
N LEU A 381 -14.81 9.68 -20.68
CA LEU A 381 -13.66 9.48 -19.81
C LEU A 381 -12.58 8.57 -20.42
N GLU A 382 -12.97 7.42 -20.98
CA GLU A 382 -12.03 6.50 -21.64
C GLU A 382 -11.31 7.16 -22.83
N LEU A 383 -12.02 7.98 -23.60
CA LEU A 383 -11.46 8.69 -24.74
C LEU A 383 -10.44 9.74 -24.29
N ILE A 384 -10.76 10.52 -23.27
CA ILE A 384 -9.89 11.55 -22.70
C ILE A 384 -8.62 10.92 -22.09
N GLU A 385 -8.78 9.81 -21.33
CA GLU A 385 -7.66 9.08 -20.75
C GLU A 385 -6.75 8.46 -21.83
N SER A 386 -7.31 7.98 -22.95
CA SER A 386 -6.53 7.40 -24.05
C SER A 386 -5.55 8.38 -24.71
N GLN A 387 -5.83 9.68 -24.62
CA GLN A 387 -4.99 10.76 -25.14
C GLN A 387 -4.10 11.40 -24.07
N ASN A 388 -4.06 10.82 -22.85
CA ASN A 388 -3.35 11.37 -21.69
C ASN A 388 -3.75 12.83 -21.35
N LEU A 389 -4.99 13.22 -21.66
CA LEU A 389 -5.48 14.56 -21.35
C LEU A 389 -5.83 14.69 -19.85
N PRO A 390 -5.70 15.89 -19.28
CA PRO A 390 -5.90 16.11 -17.86
C PRO A 390 -7.39 16.11 -17.51
N ILE A 391 -7.91 14.95 -17.09
CA ILE A 391 -9.22 14.83 -16.46
C ILE A 391 -9.10 14.13 -15.12
N GLU A 392 -9.87 14.61 -14.16
CA GLU A 392 -9.97 13.97 -12.87
C GLU A 392 -10.95 12.79 -12.95
N ALA A 393 -10.52 11.60 -12.55
CA ALA A 393 -11.39 10.42 -12.49
C ALA A 393 -11.50 9.87 -11.06
N GLY A 394 -12.66 9.30 -10.74
CA GLY A 394 -12.96 8.70 -9.44
C GLY A 394 -13.61 7.32 -9.56
N CYS A 395 -14.85 7.20 -9.09
CA CYS A 395 -15.56 5.92 -8.99
C CYS A 395 -15.97 5.28 -10.33
N ARG A 396 -16.00 6.05 -11.42
CA ARG A 396 -16.51 5.65 -12.75
C ARG A 396 -17.98 5.19 -12.79
N MET A 397 -18.75 5.49 -11.75
CA MET A 397 -20.18 5.15 -11.61
C MET A 397 -21.07 6.40 -11.62
N GLY A 398 -20.55 7.57 -11.99
CA GLY A 398 -21.28 8.83 -11.98
C GLY A 398 -21.61 9.40 -10.59
N VAL A 399 -21.26 8.73 -9.48
CA VAL A 399 -21.68 9.15 -8.12
C VAL A 399 -20.68 10.04 -7.38
N CYS A 400 -19.38 9.94 -7.71
CA CYS A 400 -18.34 10.59 -6.91
C CYS A 400 -18.16 12.09 -7.20
N GLY A 401 -18.64 12.57 -8.35
CA GLY A 401 -18.46 13.95 -8.77
C GLY A 401 -17.04 14.36 -9.20
N ALA A 402 -16.15 13.39 -9.47
CA ALA A 402 -14.76 13.68 -9.78
C ALA A 402 -14.53 14.13 -11.23
N ASP A 403 -15.38 13.69 -12.17
CA ASP A 403 -15.16 13.81 -13.60
C ASP A 403 -16.26 14.59 -14.37
N PRO A 404 -16.75 15.73 -13.87
CA PRO A 404 -17.68 16.56 -14.64
C PRO A 404 -16.98 17.23 -15.83
N ILE A 405 -17.64 17.24 -16.98
CA ILE A 405 -17.19 17.91 -18.22
C ILE A 405 -18.32 18.72 -18.82
N CYS A 406 -18.00 19.86 -19.44
CA CYS A 406 -18.97 20.67 -20.17
C CYS A 406 -19.11 20.15 -21.61
N VAL A 407 -20.35 19.98 -22.07
CA VAL A 407 -20.68 19.65 -23.46
C VAL A 407 -21.10 20.95 -24.14
N ARG A 408 -20.24 21.45 -25.04
CA ARG A 408 -20.50 22.68 -25.78
C ARG A 408 -21.47 22.46 -26.94
N ASP A 409 -21.37 21.30 -27.58
CA ASP A 409 -22.19 20.95 -28.74
C ASP A 409 -22.34 19.42 -28.87
N GLY A 410 -23.46 18.96 -29.43
CA GLY A 410 -23.74 17.53 -29.63
C GLY A 410 -24.13 16.75 -28.38
N MET A 411 -24.89 17.35 -27.45
CA MET A 411 -25.37 16.68 -26.23
C MET A 411 -26.34 15.53 -26.56
N GLU A 412 -27.16 15.70 -27.59
CA GLU A 412 -28.07 14.69 -28.15
C GLU A 412 -27.34 13.48 -28.74
N ASN A 413 -26.06 13.64 -29.07
CA ASN A 413 -25.18 12.60 -29.56
C ASN A 413 -24.50 11.80 -28.42
N LEU A 414 -24.92 11.99 -27.17
CA LEU A 414 -24.48 11.22 -26.01
C LEU A 414 -25.58 10.29 -25.49
N SER A 415 -25.22 9.32 -24.65
CA SER A 415 -26.20 8.52 -23.91
C SER A 415 -27.08 9.41 -23.02
N PRO A 416 -28.35 9.03 -22.79
CA PRO A 416 -29.22 9.74 -21.85
C PRO A 416 -28.63 9.75 -20.45
N VAL A 417 -28.94 10.80 -19.69
CA VAL A 417 -28.47 10.98 -18.30
C VAL A 417 -29.15 9.96 -17.40
N GLY A 418 -28.35 9.13 -16.71
CA GLY A 418 -28.84 8.16 -15.72
C GLY A 418 -29.28 8.82 -14.41
N SER A 419 -29.97 8.07 -13.54
CA SER A 419 -30.44 8.56 -12.23
C SER A 419 -29.28 9.01 -11.32
N ASP A 420 -28.21 8.22 -11.27
CA ASP A 420 -27.06 8.45 -10.40
C ASP A 420 -26.22 9.64 -10.88
N GLU A 421 -26.06 9.74 -12.20
CA GLU A 421 -25.44 10.88 -12.88
C GLU A 421 -26.24 12.15 -12.58
N ARG A 422 -27.56 12.12 -12.77
CA ARG A 422 -28.45 13.26 -12.51
C ARG A 422 -28.37 13.72 -11.06
N GLY A 423 -28.50 12.80 -10.10
CA GLY A 423 -28.40 13.13 -8.68
C GLY A 423 -27.06 13.75 -8.32
N THR A 424 -25.97 13.33 -8.98
CA THR A 424 -24.65 13.92 -8.76
C THR A 424 -24.52 15.30 -9.38
N LEU A 425 -24.94 15.50 -10.63
CA LEU A 425 -24.90 16.81 -11.30
C LEU A 425 -25.75 17.84 -10.55
N GLU A 426 -26.94 17.45 -10.11
CA GLU A 426 -27.80 18.30 -9.27
C GLU A 426 -27.16 18.63 -7.93
N ARG A 427 -26.53 17.65 -7.28
CA ARG A 427 -25.82 17.87 -6.01
C ARG A 427 -24.66 18.84 -6.17
N LEU A 428 -23.93 18.75 -7.29
CA LEU A 428 -22.81 19.64 -7.61
C LEU A 428 -23.25 20.98 -8.19
N GLY A 429 -24.57 21.21 -8.37
CA GLY A 429 -25.12 22.44 -8.92
C GLY A 429 -24.57 22.80 -10.31
N LEU A 430 -24.10 21.83 -11.10
CA LEU A 430 -23.45 22.14 -12.37
C LEU A 430 -24.48 22.45 -13.46
N GLY A 431 -24.07 23.26 -14.45
CA GLY A 431 -24.94 23.72 -15.53
C GLY A 431 -25.59 22.58 -16.34
N PRO A 432 -26.72 22.83 -17.02
CA PRO A 432 -27.47 21.81 -17.77
C PRO A 432 -26.69 21.21 -18.95
N ASN A 433 -25.63 21.90 -19.40
CA ASN A 433 -24.67 21.44 -20.40
C ASN A 433 -23.57 20.51 -19.83
N THR A 434 -23.62 20.15 -18.54
CA THR A 434 -22.59 19.33 -17.89
C THR A 434 -22.96 17.85 -17.86
N ARG A 435 -21.96 16.99 -18.05
CA ARG A 435 -22.07 15.53 -17.95
C ARG A 435 -20.98 14.95 -17.07
N MET A 436 -21.21 13.76 -16.52
CA MET A 436 -20.14 12.97 -15.91
C MET A 436 -19.42 12.19 -17.00
N ALA A 437 -18.13 12.43 -17.22
CA ALA A 437 -17.38 11.84 -18.32
C ALA A 437 -17.41 10.30 -18.34
N CYS A 438 -17.46 9.67 -17.15
CA CYS A 438 -17.55 8.22 -16.98
C CYS A 438 -18.91 7.62 -17.37
N MET A 439 -19.96 8.44 -17.45
CA MET A 439 -21.33 8.00 -17.77
C MET A 439 -21.76 8.41 -19.18
N ALA A 440 -21.23 9.52 -19.69
CA ALA A 440 -21.53 10.02 -21.03
C ALA A 440 -20.87 9.14 -22.10
N ARG A 441 -21.67 8.34 -22.80
CA ARG A 441 -21.23 7.48 -23.91
C ARG A 441 -21.47 8.15 -25.25
N VAL A 442 -20.47 8.11 -26.11
CA VAL A 442 -20.49 8.75 -27.43
C VAL A 442 -21.31 7.94 -28.42
N ARG A 443 -22.33 8.55 -29.03
CA ARG A 443 -23.18 7.97 -30.09
C ARG A 443 -23.02 8.70 -31.43
N GLY A 444 -22.61 9.97 -31.40
CA GLY A 444 -22.35 10.82 -32.56
C GLY A 444 -21.25 11.84 -32.26
N ALA A 445 -21.01 12.78 -33.17
CA ALA A 445 -20.01 13.82 -32.98
C ALA A 445 -20.44 14.79 -31.86
N CYS A 446 -19.49 15.22 -31.03
CA CYS A 446 -19.74 16.21 -29.97
C CYS A 446 -18.49 17.04 -29.67
N THR A 447 -18.70 18.22 -29.10
CA THR A 447 -17.62 19.11 -28.65
C THR A 447 -17.71 19.30 -27.14
N ILE A 448 -16.62 19.05 -26.42
CA ILE A 448 -16.56 19.11 -24.97
C ILE A 448 -15.43 20.00 -24.46
N ALA A 449 -15.54 20.48 -23.22
CA ALA A 449 -14.48 21.10 -22.46
C ALA A 449 -14.22 20.29 -21.18
N LEU A 450 -12.94 20.11 -20.82
CA LEU A 450 -12.52 19.26 -19.70
C LEU A 450 -12.88 19.82 -18.31
N LYS A 451 -13.31 21.08 -18.25
CA LYS A 451 -13.81 21.72 -17.04
C LYS A 451 -15.28 22.06 -17.22
N PRO A 452 -16.14 21.81 -16.21
CA PRO A 452 -17.51 22.29 -16.23
C PRO A 452 -17.54 23.81 -16.11
N GLU A 453 -18.66 24.42 -16.51
CA GLU A 453 -18.93 25.82 -16.20
C GLU A 453 -19.27 25.97 -14.71
N GLU A 454 -18.84 27.08 -14.11
CA GLU A 454 -19.17 27.38 -12.72
C GLU A 454 -20.67 27.73 -12.61
N PRO A 455 -21.38 27.25 -11.57
CA PRO A 455 -22.77 27.63 -11.36
C PRO A 455 -22.92 29.15 -11.13
N GLU A 456 -23.87 29.78 -11.83
CA GLU A 456 -24.23 31.19 -11.60
C GLU A 456 -24.95 31.40 -10.24
N MET A 457 -25.59 30.37 -9.67
CA MET A 457 -26.14 30.37 -8.31
C MET A 457 -26.46 28.93 -7.87
N TYR A 458 -26.07 28.53 -6.65
CA TYR A 458 -26.49 27.25 -6.03
C TYR A 458 -27.93 27.27 -5.49
N GLN A 459 -28.64 28.39 -5.65
CA GLN A 459 -30.02 28.52 -5.20
C GLN A 459 -30.98 27.75 -6.12
N SER A 460 -31.81 26.91 -5.47
CA SER A 460 -33.13 26.40 -5.91
C SER A 460 -33.30 24.88 -6.04
N SER A 461 -32.56 24.07 -5.29
CA SER A 461 -32.93 22.66 -5.14
C SER A 461 -34.06 22.42 -4.11
N ILE A 462 -34.58 23.48 -3.46
CA ILE A 462 -35.76 23.40 -2.60
C ILE A 462 -36.96 22.96 -3.46
N ILE A 463 -37.51 21.79 -3.14
CA ILE A 463 -38.66 21.24 -3.85
C ILE A 463 -39.91 21.96 -3.35
N THR A 464 -40.40 22.92 -4.13
CA THR A 464 -41.66 23.61 -3.85
C THR A 464 -42.82 22.63 -3.86
N GLY A 465 -43.67 22.64 -2.82
CA GLY A 465 -44.85 21.78 -2.74
C GLY A 465 -44.60 20.37 -2.19
N TYR A 466 -43.37 20.01 -1.81
CA TYR A 466 -43.13 18.77 -1.07
C TYR A 466 -43.73 18.87 0.34
N GLN A 467 -44.61 17.93 0.70
CA GLN A 467 -45.14 17.85 2.07
C GLN A 467 -44.11 17.19 2.97
N TYR A 468 -43.71 17.90 4.02
CA TYR A 468 -42.75 17.42 5.01
C TYR A 468 -43.24 17.70 6.43
N ASP A 469 -42.77 16.88 7.38
CA ASP A 469 -43.08 17.06 8.79
C ASP A 469 -42.39 18.32 9.33
N ARG A 470 -43.20 19.32 9.67
CA ARG A 470 -42.72 20.58 10.27
C ARG A 470 -42.32 20.43 11.74
N ALA A 471 -42.63 19.32 12.40
CA ALA A 471 -42.14 19.06 13.75
C ALA A 471 -40.63 18.78 13.77
N VAL A 472 -40.03 18.38 12.64
CA VAL A 472 -38.58 18.21 12.50
C VAL A 472 -37.92 19.57 12.33
N GLN A 473 -37.50 20.17 13.44
CA GLN A 473 -36.81 21.45 13.50
C GLN A 473 -35.29 21.29 13.43
N LYS A 474 -34.74 20.18 13.94
CA LYS A 474 -33.29 19.95 14.04
C LYS A 474 -32.88 18.55 13.58
N VAL A 475 -32.01 18.51 12.57
CA VAL A 475 -31.41 17.28 12.05
C VAL A 475 -29.91 17.28 12.31
N VAL A 476 -29.43 16.24 12.98
CA VAL A 476 -28.00 16.02 13.22
C VAL A 476 -27.51 14.87 12.37
N ILE A 477 -26.41 15.08 11.64
CA ILE A 477 -25.81 14.10 10.72
C ILE A 477 -24.39 13.80 11.19
N VAL A 478 -24.13 12.54 11.55
CA VAL A 478 -22.82 12.10 12.04
C VAL A 478 -22.02 11.45 10.91
N GLY A 479 -21.13 12.24 10.31
CA GLY A 479 -20.16 11.82 9.31
C GLY A 479 -20.15 12.71 8.08
N ASN A 480 -19.12 13.54 7.93
CA ASN A 480 -18.89 14.43 6.77
C ASN A 480 -18.34 13.72 5.51
N GLY A 481 -18.81 12.49 5.26
CA GLY A 481 -18.49 11.74 4.04
C GLY A 481 -19.53 11.98 2.94
N ILE A 482 -19.39 11.29 1.81
CA ILE A 482 -20.33 11.41 0.68
C ILE A 482 -21.78 11.15 1.10
N ALA A 483 -22.01 10.13 1.94
CA ALA A 483 -23.35 9.83 2.46
C ALA A 483 -23.92 10.98 3.31
N GLY A 484 -23.11 11.63 4.14
CA GLY A 484 -23.57 12.69 5.03
C GLY A 484 -23.87 13.99 4.29
N VAL A 485 -23.02 14.40 3.35
CA VAL A 485 -23.28 15.60 2.52
C VAL A 485 -24.49 15.39 1.62
N THR A 486 -24.64 14.21 1.00
CA THR A 486 -25.83 13.89 0.22
C THR A 486 -27.08 13.90 1.09
N ALA A 487 -27.04 13.32 2.29
CA ALA A 487 -28.16 13.40 3.22
C ALA A 487 -28.51 14.85 3.59
N ALA A 488 -27.50 15.68 3.87
CA ALA A 488 -27.70 17.09 4.22
C ALA A 488 -28.34 17.88 3.06
N ASP A 489 -27.87 17.67 1.82
CA ASP A 489 -28.48 18.24 0.61
C ASP A 489 -29.96 17.81 0.51
N HIS A 490 -30.25 16.52 0.57
CA HIS A 490 -31.63 16.03 0.47
C HIS A 490 -32.56 16.53 1.58
N VAL A 491 -32.04 16.69 2.81
CA VAL A 491 -32.76 17.28 3.94
C VAL A 491 -33.06 18.73 3.65
N ARG A 492 -32.08 19.55 3.24
CA ARG A 492 -32.33 20.97 2.92
C ARG A 492 -33.36 21.15 1.80
N ARG A 493 -33.30 20.29 0.76
CA ARG A 493 -34.26 20.33 -0.37
C ARG A 493 -35.72 20.08 0.05
N ARG A 494 -35.94 19.25 1.08
CA ARG A 494 -37.27 18.77 1.50
C ARG A 494 -37.77 19.40 2.79
N HIS A 495 -36.87 19.82 3.67
CA HIS A 495 -37.15 20.47 4.96
C HIS A 495 -36.43 21.84 4.99
N PRO A 496 -36.90 22.83 4.20
CA PRO A 496 -36.19 24.09 4.00
C PRO A 496 -36.00 24.92 5.27
N HIS A 497 -36.80 24.70 6.32
CA HIS A 497 -36.73 25.44 7.58
C HIS A 497 -35.97 24.72 8.70
N CYS A 498 -35.51 23.48 8.49
CA CYS A 498 -34.81 22.75 9.55
C CYS A 498 -33.36 23.25 9.72
N GLU A 499 -32.88 23.22 10.96
CA GLU A 499 -31.47 23.39 11.30
C GLU A 499 -30.74 22.07 11.03
N ILE A 500 -29.64 22.13 10.27
CA ILE A 500 -28.86 20.95 9.88
C ILE A 500 -27.45 21.08 10.45
N HIS A 501 -27.07 20.15 11.32
CA HIS A 501 -25.69 20.03 11.81
C HIS A 501 -25.01 18.82 11.18
N LEU A 502 -23.92 19.04 10.45
CA LEU A 502 -23.11 17.99 9.84
C LEU A 502 -21.78 17.87 10.58
N ILE A 503 -21.54 16.73 11.22
CA ILE A 503 -20.42 16.55 12.15
C ILE A 503 -19.36 15.63 11.54
N GLY A 504 -18.12 16.09 11.50
CA GLY A 504 -17.00 15.38 10.90
C GLY A 504 -15.76 15.39 11.78
N ARG A 505 -15.19 14.19 12.00
CA ARG A 505 -13.90 14.02 12.70
C ARG A 505 -12.73 14.68 11.97
N GLU A 506 -12.87 14.91 10.68
CA GLU A 506 -11.80 15.46 9.84
C GLU A 506 -11.88 16.98 9.75
N ARG A 507 -10.73 17.61 9.57
CA ARG A 507 -10.58 19.08 9.45
C ARG A 507 -10.99 19.66 8.10
N HIS A 508 -11.55 18.84 7.21
CA HIS A 508 -11.81 19.18 5.82
C HIS A 508 -13.29 18.94 5.49
N HIS A 509 -13.87 19.83 4.69
CA HIS A 509 -15.14 19.60 3.99
C HIS A 509 -15.05 18.41 3.05
N LEU A 510 -16.18 17.92 2.53
CA LEU A 510 -16.19 16.76 1.64
C LEU A 510 -15.21 16.92 0.47
N TYR A 511 -14.31 15.95 0.36
CA TYR A 511 -13.27 15.92 -0.65
C TYR A 511 -13.11 14.51 -1.24
N ASN A 512 -12.51 14.45 -2.43
CA ASN A 512 -12.23 13.22 -3.14
C ASN A 512 -11.06 12.47 -2.47
N ARG A 513 -11.39 11.51 -1.61
CA ARG A 513 -10.39 10.66 -0.93
C ARG A 513 -9.57 9.82 -1.89
N MET A 514 -10.12 9.44 -3.05
CA MET A 514 -9.38 8.69 -4.09
C MET A 514 -8.30 9.57 -4.74
N GLY A 515 -8.50 10.88 -4.74
CA GLY A 515 -7.55 11.87 -5.24
C GLY A 515 -6.40 12.20 -4.27
N ILE A 516 -6.38 11.69 -3.04
CA ILE A 516 -5.34 11.99 -2.03
C ILE A 516 -3.93 11.67 -2.54
N THR A 517 -3.78 10.60 -3.33
CA THR A 517 -2.48 10.21 -3.90
C THR A 517 -1.86 11.31 -4.77
N ARG A 518 -2.68 12.22 -5.32
CA ARG A 518 -2.23 13.36 -6.14
C ARG A 518 -1.53 14.44 -5.32
N LEU A 519 -1.89 14.59 -4.03
CA LEU A 519 -1.20 15.49 -3.11
C LEU A 519 0.26 15.05 -2.87
N ILE A 520 0.55 13.75 -3.01
CA ILE A 520 1.87 13.16 -2.76
C ILE A 520 2.83 13.43 -3.93
N TYR A 521 2.32 13.45 -5.17
CA TYR A 521 3.13 13.68 -6.38
C TYR A 521 3.14 15.13 -6.85
N GLY A 522 2.61 16.07 -6.05
CA GLY A 522 2.70 17.51 -6.28
C GLY A 522 1.83 18.06 -7.42
N ARG A 523 0.82 17.32 -7.88
CA ARG A 523 -0.06 17.77 -8.99
C ARG A 523 -1.32 18.53 -8.56
N SER A 524 -1.65 18.53 -7.27
CA SER A 524 -2.90 19.14 -6.78
C SER A 524 -2.72 19.71 -5.36
N ALA A 525 -3.33 20.85 -5.08
CA ALA A 525 -3.54 21.35 -3.71
C ALA A 525 -4.79 20.70 -3.09
N MET A 526 -4.95 20.75 -1.76
CA MET A 526 -6.15 20.25 -1.07
C MET A 526 -7.44 20.86 -1.64
N GLN A 527 -7.38 22.14 -2.04
CA GLN A 527 -8.49 22.86 -2.68
C GLN A 527 -9.02 22.12 -3.92
N GLY A 528 -8.14 21.53 -4.74
CA GLY A 528 -8.53 20.79 -5.93
C GLY A 528 -9.16 19.42 -5.64
N LEU A 529 -9.22 19.00 -4.37
CA LEU A 529 -9.90 17.77 -3.99
C LEU A 529 -11.30 18.01 -3.43
N TYR A 530 -11.69 19.24 -3.10
CA TYR A 530 -13.02 19.50 -2.57
C TYR A 530 -14.07 19.20 -3.63
N LEU A 531 -15.07 18.40 -3.25
CA LEU A 531 -16.16 18.02 -4.15
C LEU A 531 -17.29 19.04 -4.14
N MET A 532 -17.32 19.91 -3.12
CA MET A 532 -18.28 20.99 -2.99
C MET A 532 -17.51 22.31 -2.94
N PRO A 533 -18.03 23.39 -3.54
CA PRO A 533 -17.49 24.73 -3.35
C PRO A 533 -17.51 25.12 -1.87
N GLU A 534 -16.57 25.97 -1.46
CA GLU A 534 -16.42 26.39 -0.06
C GLU A 534 -17.69 27.06 0.49
N LYS A 535 -18.32 27.92 -0.31
CA LYS A 535 -19.55 28.65 0.07
C LYS A 535 -20.81 27.80 0.12
N TRP A 536 -20.78 26.58 -0.43
CA TRP A 536 -21.98 25.76 -0.55
C TRP A 536 -22.69 25.54 0.79
N TYR A 537 -21.91 25.20 1.83
CA TYR A 537 -22.47 24.91 3.15
C TYR A 537 -23.20 26.11 3.75
N ASP A 538 -22.67 27.32 3.56
CA ASP A 538 -23.29 28.56 4.03
C ASP A 538 -24.53 28.89 3.20
N ASP A 539 -24.42 28.80 1.86
CA ASP A 539 -25.50 29.10 0.92
C ASP A 539 -26.73 28.19 1.13
N VAL A 540 -26.51 26.93 1.50
CA VAL A 540 -27.57 25.97 1.80
C VAL A 540 -27.86 25.84 3.31
N GLY A 541 -27.30 26.69 4.15
CA GLY A 541 -27.59 26.74 5.59
C GLY A 541 -27.26 25.47 6.37
N ILE A 542 -26.14 24.81 6.08
CA ILE A 542 -25.65 23.63 6.80
C ILE A 542 -24.52 24.04 7.74
N THR A 543 -24.72 23.84 9.05
CA THR A 543 -23.66 24.09 10.04
C THR A 543 -22.71 22.90 10.11
N CYS A 544 -21.46 23.09 9.68
CA CYS A 544 -20.44 22.04 9.66
C CYS A 544 -19.55 22.08 10.91
N TRP A 545 -19.57 21.00 11.67
CA TRP A 545 -18.66 20.79 12.82
C TRP A 545 -17.46 19.95 12.37
N LEU A 546 -16.46 20.63 11.81
CA LEU A 546 -15.20 20.00 11.41
C LEU A 546 -14.30 19.73 12.61
N ASN A 547 -13.34 18.82 12.45
CA ASN A 547 -12.42 18.40 13.52
C ASN A 547 -13.14 17.98 14.82
N THR A 548 -14.37 17.51 14.71
CA THR A 548 -15.26 17.26 15.84
C THR A 548 -15.68 15.79 15.84
N ARG A 549 -15.42 15.09 16.95
CA ARG A 549 -15.77 13.68 17.14
C ARG A 549 -17.01 13.59 18.01
N VAL A 550 -18.01 12.82 17.61
CA VAL A 550 -19.10 12.39 18.50
C VAL A 550 -18.57 11.27 19.42
N THR A 551 -18.72 11.43 20.73
CA THR A 551 -18.23 10.52 21.76
C THR A 551 -19.33 9.64 22.34
N GLY A 552 -20.59 10.07 22.26
CA GLY A 552 -21.75 9.32 22.73
C GLY A 552 -23.05 9.80 22.07
N ILE A 553 -24.04 8.91 22.07
CA ILE A 553 -25.41 9.19 21.63
C ILE A 553 -26.32 8.79 22.79
N ASP A 554 -27.07 9.76 23.32
CA ASP A 554 -28.16 9.52 24.27
C ASP A 554 -29.48 9.53 23.51
N ALA A 555 -29.96 8.34 23.17
CA ALA A 555 -31.21 8.18 22.44
C ALA A 555 -32.45 8.49 23.29
N ALA A 556 -32.36 8.40 24.62
CA ALA A 556 -33.47 8.67 25.52
C ALA A 556 -33.68 10.19 25.68
N ALA A 557 -32.59 10.94 25.82
CA ALA A 557 -32.61 12.40 25.87
C ALA A 557 -32.61 13.07 24.47
N GLN A 558 -32.47 12.28 23.39
CA GLN A 558 -32.30 12.74 22.01
C GLN A 558 -31.16 13.75 21.85
N GLN A 559 -30.00 13.39 22.39
CA GLN A 559 -28.80 14.22 22.42
C GLN A 559 -27.56 13.47 21.93
N ILE A 560 -26.61 14.21 21.36
CA ILE A 560 -25.28 13.70 21.03
C ILE A 560 -24.22 14.45 21.84
N HIS A 561 -23.20 13.73 22.29
CA HIS A 561 -22.07 14.30 23.01
C HIS A 561 -20.89 14.47 22.07
N LEU A 562 -20.30 15.66 22.08
CA LEU A 562 -19.14 15.99 21.27
C LEU A 562 -17.86 15.86 22.09
N GLY A 563 -16.75 15.58 21.40
CA GLY A 563 -15.41 15.53 22.00
C GLY A 563 -14.90 16.89 22.48
N THR A 564 -15.58 17.98 22.11
CA THR A 564 -15.35 19.33 22.65
C THR A 564 -15.93 19.51 24.05
N GLY A 565 -16.78 18.59 24.52
CA GLY A 565 -17.53 18.69 25.77
C GLY A 565 -18.96 19.24 25.59
N GLU A 566 -19.29 19.74 24.40
CA GLU A 566 -20.64 20.23 24.07
C GLU A 566 -21.63 19.09 23.84
N THR A 567 -22.92 19.40 23.97
CA THR A 567 -24.02 18.46 23.70
C THR A 567 -25.00 19.11 22.72
N LEU A 568 -25.42 18.37 21.68
CA LEU A 568 -26.41 18.84 20.70
C LEU A 568 -27.66 18.00 20.77
N ALA A 569 -28.82 18.64 20.95
CA ALA A 569 -30.12 17.99 20.82
C ALA A 569 -30.48 17.74 19.35
N TYR A 570 -31.34 16.76 19.07
CA TYR A 570 -31.83 16.49 17.73
C TYR A 570 -33.28 15.97 17.74
N ASP A 571 -34.05 16.28 16.69
CA ASP A 571 -35.34 15.61 16.43
C ASP A 571 -35.14 14.33 15.61
N ARG A 572 -34.15 14.38 14.70
CA ARG A 572 -33.72 13.27 13.86
C ARG A 572 -32.20 13.20 13.79
N LEU A 573 -31.69 11.98 13.93
CA LEU A 573 -30.26 11.66 13.84
C LEU A 573 -30.01 10.78 12.62
N ILE A 574 -29.06 11.16 11.77
CA ILE A 574 -28.62 10.38 10.62
C ILE A 574 -27.18 9.94 10.85
N LEU A 575 -26.91 8.62 10.79
CA LEU A 575 -25.57 8.06 10.95
C LEU A 575 -24.95 7.77 9.58
N THR A 576 -23.89 8.50 9.25
CA THR A 576 -23.13 8.39 7.99
C THR A 576 -21.64 8.18 8.26
N THR A 577 -21.31 7.37 9.27
CA THR A 577 -19.96 7.19 9.84
C THR A 577 -18.98 6.44 8.95
N GLY A 578 -19.43 5.94 7.79
CA GLY A 578 -18.61 5.13 6.89
C GLY A 578 -18.20 3.80 7.51
N SER A 579 -17.04 3.29 7.09
CA SER A 579 -16.44 2.05 7.59
C SER A 579 -14.95 2.25 7.90
N GLU A 580 -14.41 1.44 8.80
CA GLU A 580 -12.97 1.38 9.08
C GLU A 580 -12.38 0.12 8.46
N SER A 581 -11.25 0.27 7.75
CA SER A 581 -10.51 -0.88 7.25
C SER A 581 -9.79 -1.57 8.40
N PHE A 582 -10.02 -2.87 8.58
CA PHE A 582 -9.35 -3.71 9.58
C PHE A 582 -8.37 -4.67 8.89
N VAL A 583 -7.38 -4.15 8.15
CA VAL A 583 -6.43 -4.99 7.40
C VAL A 583 -5.01 -4.92 7.97
#